data_AF-A0A955J120-F1
#
_entry.id   AF-A0A955J120-F1
#
_cell.length_a   1.000
_cell.length_b   1.000
_cell.length_c   1.000
_cell.angle_alpha   90.00
_cell.angle_beta   90.00
_cell.angle_gamma   90.00
#
_symmetry.space_group_name_H-M   'P 1'
#
loop_
_entity.id
_entity.type
_entity.pdbx_description
1 polymer ?
#
loop_
_entity_poly.entity_id
_entity_poly.type
_entity_poly.pdbx_seq_one_letter_code
_entity_poly.pdbx_strand_id
1 'polypeptide(L)'
;MTTAATGPRTMTDPKAALRAEDRPYILIDGKIVPKSQAVVSVFDHGLLYGDGCFEGIRVYNSQIFKSRSHLNRIYRNAEKLRMQIPYTKDQMHDMMMECVCANALTDGYIRLIFTRGVGTLGLNPFK
;
A
#
# COMPACT_ATOMS: atom_id res chain seq x y z
N MET A 1 36.18 5.16 27.93
CA MET A 1 34.87 5.77 27.66
C MET A 1 34.87 6.17 26.20
N THR A 2 34.39 5.28 25.33
CA THR A 2 34.59 5.39 23.89
C THR A 2 33.30 5.89 23.24
N THR A 3 33.31 7.13 22.80
CA THR A 3 32.29 7.72 21.92
C THR A 3 32.55 7.27 20.48
N ALA A 4 31.68 6.45 19.91
CA ALA A 4 31.66 6.18 18.49
C ALA A 4 30.51 6.97 17.85
N ALA A 5 30.87 7.90 16.98
CA ALA A 5 29.97 8.73 16.20
C ALA A 5 29.13 7.89 15.25
N THR A 6 27.81 8.05 15.32
CA THR A 6 26.84 7.51 14.35
C THR A 6 26.97 8.31 13.05
N GLY A 7 27.71 7.78 12.08
CA GLY A 7 27.79 8.33 10.73
C GLY A 7 26.42 8.33 10.03
N PRO A 8 26.26 9.13 8.96
CA PRO A 8 24.99 9.29 8.27
C PRO A 8 24.60 7.96 7.61
N ARG A 9 23.38 7.47 7.91
CA ARG A 9 22.79 6.31 7.24
C ARG A 9 22.65 6.63 5.75
N THR A 10 23.57 6.12 4.96
CA THR A 10 23.55 6.17 3.51
C THR A 10 22.21 5.66 3.00
N MET A 11 21.57 6.46 2.14
CA MET A 11 20.45 6.07 1.29
C MET A 11 20.78 4.75 0.58
N THR A 12 20.21 3.65 1.05
CA THR A 12 20.40 2.32 0.49
C THR A 12 19.37 2.02 -0.59
N ASP A 13 19.88 1.62 -1.74
CA ASP A 13 19.30 0.97 -2.93
C ASP A 13 17.79 0.61 -2.96
N PRO A 14 17.08 0.88 -4.08
CA PRO A 14 15.68 0.47 -4.30
C PRO A 14 15.44 -1.04 -4.49
N LYS A 15 16.44 -1.90 -4.27
CA LYS A 15 16.30 -3.37 -4.26
C LYS A 15 17.18 -4.02 -3.18
N ALA A 16 17.19 -3.47 -1.96
CA ALA A 16 17.65 -4.26 -0.82
C ALA A 16 16.88 -5.59 -0.84
N ALA A 17 17.59 -6.71 -0.94
CA ALA A 17 16.99 -8.03 -1.09
C ALA A 17 15.97 -8.27 0.04
N LEU A 18 14.70 -8.46 -0.33
CA LEU A 18 13.63 -8.74 0.62
C LEU A 18 14.01 -10.01 1.39
N ARG A 19 14.16 -9.89 2.70
CA ARG A 19 14.50 -10.99 3.59
C ARG A 19 13.24 -11.70 4.08
N ALA A 20 13.35 -13.00 4.37
CA ALA A 20 12.18 -13.78 4.76
C ALA A 20 11.67 -13.42 6.17
N GLU A 21 12.60 -13.06 7.07
CA GLU A 21 12.34 -12.69 8.46
C GLU A 21 11.60 -11.36 8.62
N ASP A 22 11.64 -10.49 7.61
CA ASP A 22 11.02 -9.16 7.61
C ASP A 22 9.54 -9.19 7.19
N ARG A 23 9.04 -10.37 6.81
CA ARG A 23 7.63 -10.57 6.47
C ARG A 23 6.72 -10.32 7.69
N PRO A 24 5.48 -9.81 7.49
CA PRO A 24 4.86 -9.58 6.19
C PRO A 24 5.31 -8.25 5.55
N TYR A 25 5.40 -8.27 4.22
CA TYR A 25 5.61 -7.09 3.40
C TYR A 25 4.29 -6.44 3.02
N ILE A 26 4.28 -5.11 3.01
CA ILE A 26 3.12 -4.29 2.66
C ILE A 26 3.50 -3.39 1.49
N LEU A 27 2.63 -3.34 0.48
CA LEU A 27 2.70 -2.34 -0.57
C LEU A 27 2.05 -1.06 -0.07
N ILE A 28 2.82 0.02 0.04
CA ILE A 28 2.34 1.36 0.40
C ILE A 28 2.98 2.39 -0.52
N ASP A 29 2.16 3.25 -1.14
CA ASP A 29 2.59 4.32 -2.07
C ASP A 29 3.62 3.89 -3.12
N GLY A 30 3.41 2.71 -3.71
CA GLY A 30 4.27 2.16 -4.75
C GLY A 30 5.54 1.45 -4.26
N LYS A 31 5.72 1.29 -2.95
CA LYS A 31 6.89 0.64 -2.35
C LYS A 31 6.48 -0.57 -1.52
N ILE A 32 7.21 -1.68 -1.69
CA ILE A 32 7.09 -2.84 -0.84
C ILE A 32 8.03 -2.65 0.35
N VAL A 33 7.47 -2.58 1.55
CA VAL A 33 8.20 -2.34 2.80
C VAL A 33 7.82 -3.39 3.84
N PRO A 34 8.70 -3.73 4.80
CA PRO A 34 8.30 -4.57 5.92
C PRO A 34 7.19 -3.90 6.73
N LYS A 35 6.34 -4.71 7.39
CA LYS A 35 5.21 -4.21 8.20
C LYS A 35 5.58 -3.09 9.17
N SER A 36 6.77 -3.15 9.78
CA SER A 36 7.25 -2.14 10.74
C SER A 36 7.44 -0.75 10.12
N GLN A 37 7.54 -0.64 8.80
CA GLN A 37 7.71 0.60 8.05
C GLN A 37 6.44 1.03 7.30
N ALA A 38 5.41 0.18 7.28
CA ALA A 38 4.13 0.49 6.65
C ALA A 38 3.28 1.39 7.56
N VAL A 39 3.52 2.70 7.48
CA VAL A 39 2.88 3.71 8.32
C VAL A 39 2.10 4.73 7.50
N VAL A 40 1.02 5.25 8.07
CA VAL A 40 0.25 6.39 7.54
C VAL A 40 0.35 7.56 8.52
N SER A 41 0.20 8.78 8.00
CA SER A 41 0.18 9.97 8.84
C SER A 41 -1.10 10.02 9.68
N VAL A 42 -1.01 10.56 10.90
CA VAL A 42 -2.20 10.87 11.73
C VAL A 42 -3.09 11.95 11.10
N PHE A 43 -2.56 12.71 10.15
CA PHE A 43 -3.29 13.73 9.37
C PHE A 43 -3.89 13.19 8.07
N ASP A 44 -3.89 11.87 7.88
CA ASP A 44 -4.54 11.24 6.75
C ASP A 44 -6.06 11.42 6.85
N HIS A 45 -6.68 11.95 5.79
CA HIS A 45 -8.13 12.20 5.73
C HIS A 45 -8.97 10.92 5.80
N GLY A 46 -8.42 9.78 5.36
CA GLY A 46 -9.01 8.47 5.55
C GLY A 46 -9.11 8.09 7.02
N LEU A 47 -8.13 8.49 7.85
CA LEU A 47 -8.18 8.30 9.30
C LEU A 47 -9.07 9.34 10.00
N LEU A 48 -8.96 10.61 9.61
CA LEU A 48 -9.66 11.71 10.27
C LEU A 48 -11.16 11.76 9.95
N TYR A 49 -11.53 11.45 8.71
CA TYR A 49 -12.89 11.67 8.20
C TYR A 49 -13.49 10.46 7.48
N GLY A 50 -12.74 9.35 7.38
CA GLY A 50 -13.20 8.17 6.63
C GLY A 50 -13.17 8.35 5.11
N ASP A 51 -12.44 9.34 4.58
CA ASP A 51 -12.32 9.56 3.14
C ASP A 51 -11.36 8.54 2.50
N GLY A 52 -11.93 7.40 2.14
CA GLY A 52 -11.23 6.30 1.50
C GLY A 52 -12.16 5.22 1.01
N CYS A 53 -11.59 4.27 0.29
CA CYS A 53 -12.28 3.05 -0.14
C CYS A 53 -11.37 1.84 -0.01
N PHE A 54 -11.96 0.65 0.11
CA PHE A 54 -11.20 -0.58 0.25
C PHE A 54 -11.82 -1.75 -0.51
N GLU A 55 -11.00 -2.78 -0.70
CA GLU A 55 -11.37 -4.06 -1.26
C GLU A 55 -10.91 -5.22 -0.40
N GLY A 56 -11.67 -6.31 -0.50
CA GLY A 56 -11.33 -7.60 0.07
C GLY A 56 -11.14 -8.63 -1.02
N ILE A 57 -9.90 -9.04 -1.26
CA ILE A 57 -9.55 -9.87 -2.41
C ILE A 57 -8.93 -11.18 -1.93
N ARG A 58 -9.37 -12.31 -2.47
CA ARG A 58 -8.82 -13.62 -2.12
C ARG A 58 -7.65 -13.99 -3.03
N VAL A 59 -6.66 -14.63 -2.45
CA VAL A 59 -5.54 -15.26 -3.16
C VAL A 59 -5.68 -16.76 -2.98
N TYR A 60 -5.58 -17.50 -4.08
CA TYR A 60 -5.57 -18.97 -4.10
C TYR A 60 -4.43 -19.45 -4.99
N ASN A 61 -3.66 -20.44 -4.54
CA ASN A 61 -2.52 -20.97 -5.30
C ASN A 61 -1.59 -19.86 -5.87
N SER A 62 -1.30 -18.86 -5.04
CA SER A 62 -0.49 -17.68 -5.36
C SER A 62 -1.06 -16.78 -6.46
N GLN A 63 -2.34 -16.93 -6.79
CA GLN A 63 -3.03 -16.15 -7.82
C GLN A 63 -4.17 -15.32 -7.23
N ILE A 64 -4.32 -14.08 -7.68
CA ILE A 64 -5.38 -13.18 -7.24
C ILE A 64 -6.70 -13.55 -7.92
N PHE A 65 -7.67 -14.01 -7.13
CA PHE A 65 -8.97 -14.40 -7.65
C PHE A 65 -9.77 -13.20 -8.15
N LYS A 66 -10.24 -13.25 -9.40
CA LYS A 66 -11.07 -12.20 -10.04
C LYS A 66 -10.47 -10.79 -9.91
N SER A 67 -9.14 -10.66 -9.99
CA SER A 67 -8.41 -9.38 -9.87
C SER A 67 -9.09 -8.21 -10.63
N ARG A 68 -9.40 -8.41 -11.93
CA ARG A 68 -10.04 -7.40 -12.78
C ARG A 68 -11.38 -6.91 -12.23
N SER A 69 -12.20 -7.80 -11.67
CA SER A 69 -13.50 -7.43 -11.08
C SER A 69 -13.34 -6.58 -9.83
N HIS A 70 -12.39 -6.92 -8.96
CA HIS A 70 -12.09 -6.14 -7.76
C HIS A 70 -11.52 -4.77 -8.12
N LEU A 71 -10.57 -4.70 -9.06
CA LEU A 71 -10.00 -3.45 -9.54
C LEU A 71 -11.03 -2.56 -10.23
N ASN A 72 -11.92 -3.12 -11.05
CA ASN A 72 -13.01 -2.34 -11.63
C ASN A 72 -13.92 -1.73 -10.55
N ARG A 73 -14.20 -2.46 -9.47
CA ARG A 73 -15.05 -1.98 -8.37
C ARG A 73 -14.37 -0.87 -7.58
N ILE A 74 -13.12 -1.04 -7.16
CA ILE A 74 -12.43 -0.02 -6.35
C ILE A 74 -12.14 1.26 -7.13
N TYR A 75 -11.78 1.17 -8.43
CA TYR A 75 -11.57 2.36 -9.27
C TYR A 75 -12.86 3.16 -9.44
N ARG A 76 -13.99 2.48 -9.64
CA ARG A 76 -15.31 3.14 -9.68
C ARG A 76 -15.68 3.76 -8.34
N ASN A 77 -15.32 3.14 -7.22
CA ASN A 77 -15.56 3.72 -5.89
C ASN A 77 -14.68 4.96 -5.66
N ALA A 78 -13.41 4.90 -6.03
CA ALA A 78 -12.50 6.05 -5.97
C ALA A 78 -13.00 7.22 -6.84
N GLU A 79 -13.48 6.93 -8.06
CA GLU A 79 -14.10 7.93 -8.94
C GLU A 79 -15.31 8.61 -8.29
N LYS A 80 -16.19 7.85 -7.64
CA LYS A 80 -17.34 8.41 -6.89
C LYS A 80 -16.92 9.30 -5.72
N LEU A 81 -15.78 8.99 -5.10
CA LEU A 81 -15.17 9.83 -4.07
C LEU A 81 -14.38 11.01 -4.68
N ARG A 82 -14.33 11.15 -6.01
CA ARG A 82 -13.49 12.12 -6.71
C ARG A 82 -12.02 11.99 -6.27
N MET A 83 -11.56 10.75 -6.11
CA MET A 83 -10.19 10.39 -5.75
C MET A 83 -9.49 9.81 -6.96
N GLN A 84 -8.32 10.37 -7.30
CA GLN A 84 -7.53 9.89 -8.42
C GLN A 84 -6.51 8.86 -7.92
N ILE A 85 -6.58 7.64 -8.44
CA ILE A 85 -5.56 6.61 -8.21
C ILE A 85 -4.44 6.85 -9.25
N PRO A 86 -3.17 7.03 -8.83
CA PRO A 86 -2.07 7.39 -9.74
C PRO A 86 -1.51 6.20 -10.55
N TYR A 87 -2.22 5.08 -10.59
CA TYR A 87 -1.82 3.85 -11.27
C TYR A 87 -2.94 3.36 -12.17
N THR A 88 -2.59 2.76 -13.32
CA THR A 88 -3.57 2.03 -14.12
C THR A 88 -3.99 0.75 -13.40
N LYS A 89 -5.12 0.16 -13.81
CA LYS A 89 -5.59 -1.12 -13.24
C LYS A 89 -4.56 -2.23 -13.46
N ASP A 90 -3.86 -2.22 -14.60
CA ASP A 90 -2.87 -3.25 -14.92
C ASP A 90 -1.62 -3.07 -14.04
N GLN A 91 -1.12 -1.83 -13.88
CA GLN A 91 -0.05 -1.53 -12.91
C GLN A 91 -0.43 -1.95 -11.49
N MET A 92 -1.66 -1.65 -11.06
CA MET A 92 -2.12 -2.04 -9.72
C MET A 92 -2.22 -3.56 -9.56
N HIS A 93 -2.62 -4.28 -10.61
CA HIS A 93 -2.58 -5.74 -10.59
C HIS A 93 -1.16 -6.27 -10.40
N ASP A 94 -0.21 -5.76 -11.18
CA ASP A 94 1.19 -6.18 -11.14
C ASP A 94 1.79 -5.89 -9.75
N MET A 95 1.55 -4.70 -9.20
CA MET A 95 2.02 -4.33 -7.86
C MET A 95 1.42 -5.22 -6.76
N MET A 96 0.14 -5.59 -6.86
CA MET A 96 -0.46 -6.55 -5.92
C MET A 96 0.18 -7.93 -6.05
N MET A 97 0.45 -8.40 -7.28
CA MET A 97 1.12 -9.67 -7.53
C MET A 97 2.56 -9.68 -7.00
N GLU A 98 3.31 -8.60 -7.18
CA GLU A 98 4.65 -8.43 -6.61
C GLU A 98 4.61 -8.56 -5.07
N CYS A 99 3.61 -7.95 -4.42
CA CYS A 99 3.42 -8.06 -2.97
C CYS A 99 3.05 -9.49 -2.52
N VAL A 100 2.20 -10.20 -3.28
CA VAL A 100 1.88 -11.62 -3.04
C VAL A 100 3.16 -12.47 -3.11
N CYS A 101 3.98 -12.26 -4.15
CA CYS A 101 5.25 -12.94 -4.34
C CYS A 101 6.27 -12.63 -3.23
N ALA A 102 6.41 -11.35 -2.84
CA ALA A 102 7.29 -10.92 -1.75
C ALA A 102 6.97 -11.63 -0.42
N ASN A 103 5.69 -11.89 -0.18
CA ASN A 103 5.21 -12.61 0.99
C ASN A 103 5.23 -14.14 0.85
N ALA A 104 5.58 -14.68 -0.32
CA ALA A 104 5.44 -16.11 -0.65
C ALA A 104 4.05 -16.66 -0.29
N LEU A 105 3.00 -15.88 -0.57
CA LEU A 105 1.64 -16.18 -0.17
C LEU A 105 0.98 -17.15 -1.17
N THR A 106 0.68 -18.38 -0.74
CA THR A 106 -0.09 -19.36 -1.52
C THR A 106 -1.58 -19.13 -1.42
N ASP A 107 -2.13 -19.13 -0.22
CA ASP A 107 -3.54 -18.85 0.03
C ASP A 107 -3.66 -17.71 1.02
N GLY A 108 -4.56 -16.75 0.76
CA GLY A 108 -4.66 -15.60 1.64
C GLY A 108 -5.70 -14.58 1.24
N TYR A 109 -5.45 -13.36 1.70
CA TYR A 109 -6.35 -12.24 1.55
C TYR A 109 -5.57 -10.94 1.41
N ILE A 110 -5.89 -10.17 0.38
CA ILE A 110 -5.38 -8.83 0.17
C ILE A 110 -6.45 -7.85 0.64
N ARG A 111 -6.04 -6.94 1.53
CA ARG A 111 -6.80 -5.75 1.90
C ARG A 111 -6.23 -4.56 1.15
N LEU A 112 -6.79 -4.25 -0.02
CA LEU A 112 -6.40 -3.09 -0.81
C LEU A 112 -7.15 -1.86 -0.28
N ILE A 113 -6.45 -0.79 0.06
CA ILE A 113 -7.02 0.43 0.64
C ILE A 113 -6.46 1.63 -0.12
N PHE A 114 -7.35 2.57 -0.47
CA PHE A 114 -6.97 3.91 -0.89
C PHE A 114 -7.58 4.92 0.07
N THR A 115 -6.75 5.80 0.61
CA THR A 115 -7.18 6.99 1.36
C THR A 115 -6.89 8.23 0.54
N ARG A 116 -7.51 9.36 0.91
CA ARG A 116 -7.22 10.66 0.31
C ARG A 116 -5.77 11.10 0.52
N GLY A 117 -5.13 10.62 1.59
CA GLY A 117 -3.81 11.06 2.01
C GLY A 117 -3.87 12.23 2.98
N VAL A 118 -2.73 12.88 3.17
CA VAL A 118 -2.58 14.02 4.08
C VAL A 118 -3.22 15.27 3.47
N GLY A 119 -4.07 15.95 4.25
CA GLY A 119 -4.76 17.16 3.83
C GLY A 119 -4.95 18.17 4.97
N THR A 120 -5.58 19.30 4.67
CA THR A 120 -5.89 20.32 5.67
C THR A 120 -6.93 19.80 6.68
N LEU A 121 -6.98 20.32 7.91
CA LEU A 121 -8.00 19.92 8.90
C LEU A 121 -9.43 20.44 8.56
N GLY A 122 -9.67 20.90 7.33
CA GLY A 122 -10.99 21.31 6.86
C GLY A 122 -11.79 20.13 6.28
N LEU A 123 -13.12 20.24 6.31
CA LEU A 123 -14.02 19.25 5.71
C LEU A 123 -14.04 19.27 4.17
N ASN A 124 -13.37 20.25 3.55
CA ASN A 124 -13.28 20.33 2.08
C ASN A 124 -12.06 19.50 1.62
N PRO A 125 -12.27 18.36 0.94
CA PRO A 125 -11.18 17.46 0.55
C PRO A 125 -10.37 17.96 -0.65
N PHE A 126 -10.74 19.10 -1.25
CA PHE A 126 -10.06 19.71 -2.40
C PHE A 126 -9.13 20.86 -2.02
N LYS A 127 -8.95 21.14 -0.73
CA LYS A 127 -8.15 22.26 -0.22
C LYS A 127 -6.98 21.81 0.64
#